data_AF-V5GG71-F1
#
_entry.id   AF-V5GG71-F1
#
_cell.length_a   1.000
_cell.length_b   1.000
_cell.length_c   1.000
_cell.angle_alpha   90.00
_cell.angle_beta   90.00
_cell.angle_gamma   90.00
#
_symmetry.space_group_name_H-M   'P 1'
#
loop_
_entity.id
_entity.type
_entity.pdbx_description
1 polymer ?
#
loop_
_entity_poly.entity_id
_entity_poly.type
_entity_poly.pdbx_seq_one_letter_code
_entity_poly.pdbx_strand_id
1 'polypeptide(L)'
;SEVNESLYHEIPENLYSQVPDETLKPHRPAPTKPGLQPLSMQQIQRKIQQGQLSADAERLMTPEYRSNKISQVRDCIPDVDSDECLAILQSTGWDVAAAVKSLKTEKLLKLGLANRSQCEAALQRTNWNVELAASAILDT
;
A
#
# COMPACT_ATOMS: atom_id res chain seq x y z
N SER A 1 -46.62 30.76 -3.11
CA SER A 1 -47.36 29.63 -3.69
C SER A 1 -47.18 29.71 -5.19
N GLU A 2 -46.14 29.15 -5.80
CA GLU A 2 -45.72 27.74 -5.71
C GLU A 2 -46.97 26.90 -6.02
N VAL A 3 -47.18 26.43 -7.23
CA VAL A 3 -46.36 25.41 -7.92
C VAL A 3 -46.45 25.55 -9.45
N ASN A 4 -45.30 25.41 -10.12
CA ASN A 4 -45.21 25.31 -11.58
C ASN A 4 -45.64 23.90 -12.01
N GLU A 5 -46.93 23.71 -12.26
CA GLU A 5 -47.58 22.43 -12.61
C GLU A 5 -47.32 21.97 -14.06
N SER A 6 -46.27 22.48 -14.71
CA SER A 6 -45.98 22.18 -16.14
C SER A 6 -44.66 21.43 -16.38
N LEU A 7 -44.03 20.89 -15.33
CA LEU A 7 -42.72 20.23 -15.44
C LEU A 7 -42.76 18.75 -15.88
N TYR A 8 -43.94 18.14 -16.01
CA TYR A 8 -44.05 16.79 -16.57
C TYR A 8 -44.52 16.87 -18.02
N HIS A 9 -43.61 17.24 -18.93
CA HIS A 9 -43.76 16.80 -20.31
C HIS A 9 -43.48 15.30 -20.34
N GLU A 10 -44.53 14.51 -20.54
CA GLU A 10 -44.44 13.08 -20.80
C GLU A 10 -43.48 12.85 -21.97
N ILE A 11 -42.39 12.14 -21.70
CA ILE A 11 -41.43 11.75 -22.73
C ILE A 11 -42.18 10.81 -23.68
N PRO A 12 -42.32 11.14 -24.98
CA PRO A 12 -43.02 10.28 -25.92
C PRO A 12 -42.39 8.89 -25.91
N GLU A 13 -43.24 7.86 -25.91
CA GLU A 13 -42.83 6.46 -25.80
C GLU A 13 -41.67 6.14 -26.75
N ASN A 14 -40.66 5.49 -26.19
CA ASN A 14 -39.40 5.12 -26.83
C ASN A 14 -39.58 4.68 -28.29
N LEU A 15 -39.29 5.59 -29.22
CA LEU A 15 -38.97 5.21 -30.59
C LEU A 15 -37.55 4.64 -30.59
N TYR A 16 -37.40 3.40 -30.13
CA TYR A 16 -36.15 2.68 -30.30
C TYR A 16 -35.92 2.48 -31.80
N SER A 17 -34.80 3.01 -32.30
CA SER A 17 -34.28 2.62 -33.60
C SER A 17 -34.00 1.11 -33.55
N GLN A 18 -34.79 0.31 -34.27
CA GLN A 18 -34.52 -1.12 -34.41
C GLN A 18 -33.18 -1.30 -35.11
N VAL A 19 -32.17 -1.75 -34.35
CA VAL A 19 -30.91 -2.20 -34.93
C VAL A 19 -31.14 -3.60 -35.52
N PRO A 20 -30.86 -3.83 -36.82
CA PRO A 20 -30.97 -5.17 -37.38
C PRO A 20 -29.99 -6.12 -36.70
N ASP A 21 -30.50 -7.29 -36.29
CA ASP A 21 -29.78 -8.36 -35.56
C ASP A 21 -28.46 -8.79 -36.22
N GLU A 22 -28.30 -8.56 -37.53
CA GLU A 22 -27.08 -8.86 -38.28
C GLU A 22 -25.84 -8.07 -37.83
N THR A 23 -26.01 -7.01 -37.04
CA THR A 23 -24.92 -6.20 -36.46
C THR A 23 -24.43 -6.69 -35.10
N LEU A 24 -25.16 -7.61 -34.44
CA LEU A 24 -24.82 -8.19 -33.14
C LEU A 24 -23.95 -9.45 -33.26
N LYS A 25 -23.17 -9.59 -34.34
CA LYS A 25 -22.19 -10.66 -34.45
C LYS A 25 -21.13 -10.46 -33.35
N PRO A 26 -20.86 -11.47 -32.50
CA PRO A 26 -19.82 -11.39 -31.48
C PRO A 26 -18.55 -10.85 -32.10
N HIS A 27 -18.06 -9.75 -31.54
CA HIS A 27 -16.83 -9.12 -31.97
C HIS A 27 -15.74 -10.21 -31.99
N ARG A 28 -15.25 -10.53 -33.18
CA ARG A 28 -14.05 -11.38 -33.36
C ARG A 28 -13.00 -10.87 -32.36
N PRO A 29 -12.29 -11.74 -31.62
CA PRO A 29 -11.25 -11.28 -30.71
C PRO A 29 -10.36 -10.29 -31.45
N ALA A 30 -10.16 -9.11 -30.86
CA ALA A 30 -9.42 -8.03 -31.48
C ALA A 30 -8.09 -8.59 -32.02
N PRO A 31 -7.65 -8.23 -33.24
CA PRO A 31 -6.34 -8.61 -33.72
C PRO A 31 -5.33 -8.13 -32.69
N THR A 32 -4.69 -9.08 -32.01
CA THR A 32 -3.62 -8.80 -31.06
C THR A 32 -2.58 -8.00 -31.82
N LYS A 33 -2.41 -6.72 -31.45
CA LYS A 33 -1.34 -5.88 -31.97
C LYS A 33 -0.03 -6.68 -31.84
N PRO A 34 0.72 -6.93 -32.93
CA PRO A 34 1.98 -7.65 -32.82
C PRO A 34 2.93 -6.84 -31.94
N GLY A 35 3.22 -7.36 -30.74
CA GLY A 35 4.20 -6.76 -29.82
C GLY A 35 3.77 -6.69 -28.35
N LEU A 36 2.48 -6.73 -28.02
CA LEU A 36 2.04 -6.81 -26.61
C LEU A 36 1.42 -8.18 -26.36
N GLN A 37 2.28 -9.13 -26.01
CA GLN A 37 1.85 -10.47 -25.60
C GLN A 37 1.32 -10.36 -24.17
N PRO A 38 0.02 -10.57 -23.91
CA PRO A 38 -0.46 -10.65 -22.54
C PRO A 38 0.24 -11.84 -21.89
N LEU A 39 0.94 -11.57 -20.79
CA LEU A 39 1.68 -12.59 -20.07
C LEU A 39 0.71 -13.72 -19.69
N SER A 40 1.09 -14.96 -19.98
CA SER A 40 0.27 -16.13 -19.64
C SER A 40 -0.02 -16.12 -18.13
N MET A 41 -1.22 -16.56 -17.74
CA MET A 41 -1.64 -16.65 -16.33
C MET A 41 -0.57 -17.36 -15.47
N GLN A 42 0.08 -18.39 -16.02
CA GLN A 42 1.16 -19.12 -15.36
C GLN A 42 2.43 -18.28 -15.14
N GLN A 43 2.73 -17.37 -16.07
CA GLN A 43 3.84 -16.42 -15.93
C GLN A 43 3.51 -15.38 -14.86
N ILE A 44 2.27 -14.89 -14.82
CA ILE A 44 1.76 -13.97 -13.78
C ILE A 44 1.87 -14.61 -12.40
N GLN A 45 1.45 -15.87 -12.25
CA GLN A 45 1.59 -16.60 -11.00
C GLN A 45 3.07 -16.71 -10.57
N ARG A 46 3.96 -17.04 -11.52
CA ARG A 46 5.41 -17.16 -11.26
C ARG A 46 6.04 -15.87 -10.75
N LYS A 47 5.71 -14.72 -11.36
CA LYS A 47 6.26 -13.42 -10.96
C LYS A 47 5.68 -12.91 -9.61
N ILE A 48 4.44 -13.27 -9.26
CA ILE A 48 3.88 -13.05 -7.91
C ILE A 48 4.67 -13.87 -6.88
N GLN A 49 4.89 -15.16 -7.15
CA GLN A 49 5.61 -16.04 -6.24
C GLN A 49 7.08 -15.63 -6.05
N GLN A 50 7.69 -14.98 -7.05
CA GLN A 50 9.05 -14.43 -7.00
C GLN A 50 9.15 -13.02 -6.38
N GLY A 51 8.05 -12.41 -5.91
CA GLY A 51 8.08 -11.11 -5.22
C GLY A 51 8.38 -9.90 -6.11
N GLN A 52 8.52 -10.07 -7.44
CA GLN A 52 8.89 -8.99 -8.37
C GLN A 52 7.84 -7.87 -8.45
N LEU A 53 6.56 -8.16 -8.19
CA LEU A 53 5.48 -7.17 -8.29
C LEU A 53 5.45 -6.17 -7.13
N SER A 54 6.05 -6.49 -5.97
CA SER A 54 6.01 -5.58 -4.81
C SER A 54 6.92 -4.37 -5.02
N ALA A 55 8.07 -4.55 -5.67
CA ALA A 55 9.02 -3.47 -5.95
C ALA A 55 8.45 -2.43 -6.94
N ASP A 56 7.68 -2.86 -7.93
CA ASP A 56 7.02 -1.95 -8.88
C ASP A 56 5.86 -1.19 -8.24
N ALA A 57 5.09 -1.82 -7.35
CA ALA A 57 4.05 -1.14 -6.57
C ALA A 57 4.64 0.02 -5.75
N GLU A 58 5.84 -0.16 -5.23
CA GLU A 58 6.53 0.86 -4.44
C GLU A 58 6.95 2.08 -5.27
N ARG A 59 7.35 1.88 -6.53
CA ARG A 59 7.64 2.96 -7.48
C ARG A 59 6.40 3.73 -7.91
N LEU A 60 5.26 3.06 -7.96
CA LEU A 60 3.96 3.67 -8.31
C LEU A 60 3.41 4.60 -7.21
N MET A 61 3.94 4.55 -5.99
CA MET A 61 3.50 5.44 -4.92
C MET A 61 3.88 6.90 -5.20
N THR A 62 3.00 7.84 -4.89
CA THR A 62 3.27 9.28 -5.06
C THR A 62 4.27 9.78 -4.01
N PRO A 63 5.10 10.79 -4.32
CA PRO A 63 6.02 11.39 -3.34
C PRO A 63 5.29 11.93 -2.11
N GLU A 64 4.08 12.48 -2.28
CA GLU A 64 3.23 12.96 -1.19
C GLU A 64 2.86 11.84 -0.20
N TYR A 65 2.50 10.65 -0.69
CA TYR A 65 2.20 9.52 0.18
C TYR A 65 3.41 9.13 1.03
N ARG A 66 4.61 9.09 0.42
CA ARG A 66 5.84 8.79 1.15
C ARG A 66 6.10 9.80 2.25
N SER A 67 5.99 11.09 1.92
CA SER A 67 6.21 12.17 2.88
C SER A 67 5.19 12.16 4.02
N ASN A 68 3.94 11.81 3.74
CA ASN A 68 2.90 11.67 4.76
C ASN A 68 3.22 10.51 5.71
N LYS A 69 3.63 9.36 5.18
CA LYS A 69 4.04 8.20 5.99
C LYS A 69 5.26 8.48 6.87
N ILE A 70 6.28 9.13 6.30
CA ILE A 70 7.48 9.54 7.04
C ILE A 70 7.08 10.51 8.16
N SER A 71 6.20 11.47 7.89
CA SER A 71 5.69 12.40 8.91
C SER A 71 4.98 11.68 10.06
N GLN A 72 4.14 10.69 9.75
CA GLN A 72 3.46 9.88 10.79
C GLN A 72 4.44 9.07 11.64
N VAL A 73 5.47 8.49 11.03
CA VAL A 73 6.51 7.76 11.77
C VAL A 73 7.30 8.71 12.68
N ARG A 74 7.66 9.90 12.16
CA ARG A 74 8.41 10.93 12.91
C ARG A 74 7.61 11.51 14.06
N ASP A 75 6.28 11.58 13.95
CA ASP A 75 5.42 12.00 15.06
C ASP A 75 5.53 11.06 16.27
N CYS A 76 5.65 9.75 16.01
CA CYS A 76 5.87 8.75 17.07
C CYS A 76 7.33 8.72 17.57
N ILE A 77 8.30 9.02 16.71
CA ILE A 77 9.73 8.98 17.03
C ILE A 77 10.40 10.21 16.40
N PRO A 78 10.45 11.37 17.10
CA PRO A 78 11.01 12.59 16.52
C PRO A 78 12.52 12.54 16.29
N ASP A 79 13.24 11.62 16.93
CA ASP A 79 14.70 11.44 16.87
C ASP A 79 15.17 10.58 15.68
N VAL A 80 14.29 10.27 14.73
CA VAL A 80 14.63 9.44 13.57
C VAL A 80 14.85 10.29 12.32
N ASP A 81 15.85 9.91 11.53
CA ASP A 81 16.12 10.54 10.24
C ASP A 81 15.08 10.14 9.18
N SER A 82 14.94 10.97 8.15
CA SER A 82 14.01 10.74 7.04
C SER A 82 14.45 9.55 6.18
N ASP A 83 15.76 9.36 6.01
CA ASP A 83 16.32 8.25 5.23
C ASP A 83 16.05 6.90 5.92
N GLU A 84 16.26 6.85 7.24
CA GLU A 84 16.00 5.68 8.08
C GLU A 84 14.50 5.34 8.12
N CYS A 85 13.63 6.35 8.22
CA CYS A 85 12.18 6.14 8.09
C CYS A 85 11.83 5.48 6.76
N LEU A 86 12.42 5.97 5.68
CA LEU A 86 12.14 5.48 4.34
C LEU A 86 12.61 4.03 4.19
N ALA A 87 13.84 3.72 4.57
CA ALA A 87 14.37 2.36 4.50
C ALA A 87 13.51 1.36 5.30
N ILE A 88 13.12 1.73 6.53
CA ILE A 88 12.27 0.87 7.36
C ILE A 88 10.86 0.74 6.80
N LEU A 89 10.24 1.84 6.34
CA LEU A 89 8.92 1.80 5.71
C LEU A 89 8.93 0.90 4.48
N GLN A 90 9.98 0.94 3.66
CA GLN A 90 10.11 0.03 2.52
C GLN A 90 10.22 -1.42 2.97
N SER A 91 11.02 -1.71 4.00
CA SER A 91 11.15 -3.07 4.53
C SER A 91 9.86 -3.59 5.17
N THR A 92 8.99 -2.72 5.68
CA THR A 92 7.71 -3.09 6.31
C THR A 92 6.51 -2.98 5.36
N GLY A 93 6.72 -2.66 4.09
CA GLY A 93 5.64 -2.50 3.11
C GLY A 93 4.74 -1.30 3.36
N TRP A 94 5.30 -0.19 3.85
CA TRP A 94 4.64 1.10 4.14
C TRP A 94 3.64 1.07 5.30
N ASP A 95 3.75 0.08 6.17
CA ASP A 95 3.02 0.03 7.44
C ASP A 95 3.72 0.88 8.51
N VAL A 96 3.03 1.93 8.96
CA VAL A 96 3.55 2.91 9.94
C VAL A 96 3.78 2.25 11.29
N ALA A 97 2.86 1.41 11.75
CA ALA A 97 2.96 0.79 13.07
C ALA A 97 4.11 -0.22 13.12
N ALA A 98 4.26 -1.05 12.09
CA ALA A 98 5.37 -1.97 11.94
C ALA A 98 6.70 -1.23 11.75
N ALA A 99 6.70 -0.11 11.03
CA ALA A 99 7.89 0.72 10.86
C ALA A 99 8.36 1.33 12.18
N VAL A 100 7.44 1.93 12.96
CA VAL A 100 7.74 2.47 14.30
C VAL A 100 8.31 1.38 15.21
N LYS A 101 7.73 0.18 15.21
CA LYS A 101 8.22 -0.97 15.98
C LYS A 101 9.63 -1.40 15.56
N SER A 102 9.88 -1.48 14.25
CA SER A 102 11.18 -1.86 13.71
C SER A 102 12.24 -0.81 14.03
N LEU A 103 11.92 0.47 13.91
CA LEU A 103 12.80 1.58 14.30
C LEU A 103 13.16 1.54 15.78
N LYS A 104 12.19 1.27 16.66
CA LYS A 104 12.46 1.10 18.09
C LYS A 104 13.46 -0.04 18.33
N THR A 105 13.28 -1.15 17.64
CA THR A 105 14.19 -2.32 17.71
C THR A 105 15.58 -1.96 17.19
N GLU A 106 15.65 -1.19 16.09
CA GLU A 106 16.90 -0.79 15.47
C GLU A 106 17.68 0.22 16.31
N LYS A 107 16.99 1.15 16.99
CA LYS A 107 17.61 2.05 17.98
C LYS A 107 18.25 1.26 19.13
N LEU A 108 17.58 0.23 19.64
CA LEU A 108 18.14 -0.68 20.65
C LEU A 108 19.34 -1.50 20.13
N LEU A 109 19.27 -1.98 18.89
CA LEU A 109 20.36 -2.68 18.22
C LEU A 109 21.59 -1.79 18.00
N LYS A 110 21.39 -0.53 17.62
CA LYS A 110 22.46 0.47 17.43
C LYS A 110 23.21 0.77 18.73
N LEU A 111 22.57 0.62 19.89
CA LEU A 111 23.24 0.71 21.19
C LEU A 111 24.10 -0.53 21.50
N GLY A 112 24.00 -1.60 20.72
CA GLY A 112 24.79 -2.83 20.90
C GLY A 112 24.42 -3.62 22.15
N LEU A 113 23.27 -3.34 22.76
CA LEU A 113 22.87 -3.90 24.05
C LEU A 113 22.46 -5.37 23.97
N ALA A 114 21.85 -5.79 22.85
CA ALA A 114 21.39 -7.17 22.68
C ALA A 114 21.13 -7.55 21.21
N ASN A 115 20.83 -8.83 20.99
CA ASN A 115 20.40 -9.38 19.69
C ASN A 115 18.98 -8.93 19.34
N ARG A 116 18.62 -8.94 18.04
CA ARG A 116 17.30 -8.52 17.53
C ARG A 116 16.13 -9.19 18.27
N SER A 117 16.20 -10.50 18.49
CA SER A 117 15.15 -11.25 19.22
C SER A 117 15.01 -10.82 20.67
N GLN A 118 16.11 -10.47 21.33
CA GLN A 118 16.06 -9.98 22.72
C GLN A 118 15.51 -8.56 22.79
N CYS A 119 15.91 -7.68 21.87
CA CYS A 119 15.34 -6.34 21.76
C CYS A 119 13.82 -6.38 21.54
N GLU A 120 13.35 -7.27 20.66
CA GLU A 120 11.93 -7.42 20.37
C GLU A 120 11.15 -7.96 21.58
N ALA A 121 11.69 -8.96 22.28
CA ALA A 121 11.08 -9.50 23.51
C ALA A 121 11.04 -8.44 24.63
N ALA A 122 12.11 -7.66 24.81
CA ALA A 122 12.13 -6.57 25.79
C ALA A 122 11.11 -5.49 25.44
N LEU A 123 11.04 -5.06 24.18
CA LEU A 123 10.04 -4.10 23.71
C LEU A 123 8.61 -4.60 23.91
N GLN A 124 8.34 -5.88 23.69
CA GLN A 124 7.01 -6.45 23.96
C GLN A 124 6.64 -6.38 25.45
N ARG A 125 7.59 -6.66 26.33
CA ARG A 125 7.38 -6.59 27.79
C ARG A 125 7.18 -5.16 28.28
N THR A 126 7.79 -4.18 27.63
CA THR A 126 7.74 -2.76 28.03
C THR A 126 6.72 -1.93 27.24
N ASN A 127 5.74 -2.57 26.59
CA ASN A 127 4.74 -1.89 25.76
C ASN A 127 5.36 -0.98 24.68
N TRP A 128 6.44 -1.45 24.05
CA TRP A 128 7.22 -0.75 23.03
C TRP A 128 7.82 0.57 23.50
N ASN A 129 8.20 0.66 24.79
CA ASN A 129 8.99 1.76 25.31
C ASN A 129 10.49 1.43 25.20
N VAL A 130 11.23 2.26 24.44
CA VAL A 130 12.65 2.05 24.13
C VAL A 130 13.53 2.19 25.38
N GLU A 131 13.26 3.19 26.21
CA GLU A 131 14.05 3.48 27.41
C GLU A 131 13.89 2.37 28.45
N LEU A 132 12.64 1.95 28.69
CA LEU A 132 12.36 0.82 29.58
C LEU A 132 12.92 -0.49 29.04
N ALA A 133 12.83 -0.72 27.72
CA ALA A 133 13.41 -1.93 27.11
C ALA A 133 14.94 -1.95 27.25
N ALA A 134 15.60 -0.81 27.04
CA ALA A 134 17.04 -0.69 27.20
C ALA A 134 17.46 -0.95 28.65
N SER A 135 16.76 -0.35 29.62
CA SER A 135 16.99 -0.59 31.04
C SER A 135 16.78 -2.06 31.42
N ALA A 136 15.69 -2.68 30.94
CA ALA A 136 15.41 -4.09 31.20
C ALA A 136 16.47 -5.04 30.64
N ILE A 137 17.09 -4.71 29.49
CA ILE A 137 18.20 -5.48 28.92
C ILE A 137 19.47 -5.28 29.74
N LEU A 138 19.74 -4.06 30.21
CA LEU A 138 20.93 -3.73 31.00
C LEU A 138 20.91 -4.30 32.42
N ASP A 139 19.73 -4.53 32.99
CA ASP A 139 19.53 -5.14 34.32
C ASP A 139 19.65 -6.68 34.30
N THR A 140 19.89 -7.28 33.12
CA THR A 140 20.03 -8.74 32.94
C THR A 140 21.49 -9.18 32.94
#